data_AF-A0AAD5GJL2-F1
#
_entry.id   AF-A0AAD5GJL2-F1
#
_cell.length_a   1.000
_cell.length_b   1.000
_cell.length_c   1.000
_cell.angle_alpha   90.00
_cell.angle_beta   90.00
_cell.angle_gamma   90.00
#
_symmetry.space_group_name_H-M   'P 1'
#
loop_
_entity.id
_entity.type
_entity.pdbx_description
1 polymer ?
#
loop_
_entity_poly.entity_id
_entity_poly.type
_entity_poly.pdbx_seq_one_letter_code
_entity_poly.pdbx_strand_id
1 'polypeptide(L)'
;MTHQWHNINITPLLILIFTFFSTPFTTTTSTTSTSILFNQWCNHHNISYATDEEHLYRLTIFQDNYDYILHHNTYSNSSYTLSLNRFADLTLHEFKLARLRGLSASGDLIRLNRGRGSVIRLDDDLPKSVDWRDKGAVTKVKDQGSCGACWAFSATGAMEGINQIVTGSLISLSEQELVDCDRSFNSGCDGGLMDYAYEFVIKNKGIDTEEDYPYKGKASTCNKNKLKTHVVTIDGYKDVPENNEDQLLQAVATQPVSVGICGSERAFQLYSSGIFTGPCSINLDHAVLIVGYDSKDGVDYWIIKNSWGTSWGMDGYMYMARNIGDSNGLCGINMLASYPIKTSPNPPPSPTPKPVKCNLFSWCGEGETCCCATKILGICLKYMCCELNASVCCKDQRHCCPSDYPICDSQRNLCLKQTGNGTLAIQPKKNSRFGRSGGQSSLQQQ
;
A
#
# COMPACT_ATOMS: atom_id res chain seq x y z
N MET A 1 86.74 -23.93 70.17
CA MET A 1 85.64 -23.89 69.19
C MET A 1 85.01 -22.51 69.29
N THR A 2 85.43 -21.63 68.39
CA THR A 2 85.18 -20.18 68.40
C THR A 2 83.99 -19.89 67.49
N HIS A 3 82.91 -19.35 68.05
CA HIS A 3 81.74 -18.93 67.28
C HIS A 3 81.97 -17.52 66.70
N GLN A 4 81.95 -17.46 65.38
CA GLN A 4 82.03 -16.25 64.55
C GLN A 4 80.70 -15.51 64.56
N TRP A 5 80.73 -14.22 64.88
CA TRP A 5 79.62 -13.29 64.68
C TRP A 5 79.77 -12.63 63.31
N HIS A 6 78.75 -12.71 62.45
CA HIS A 6 78.69 -11.96 61.20
C HIS A 6 77.72 -10.77 61.34
N ASN A 7 78.22 -9.59 60.97
CA ASN A 7 77.49 -8.33 60.87
C ASN A 7 76.42 -8.39 59.78
N ILE A 8 75.19 -7.95 60.08
CA ILE A 8 74.12 -7.74 59.10
C ILE A 8 74.05 -6.24 58.80
N ASN A 9 74.35 -5.87 57.56
CA ASN A 9 74.12 -4.53 57.01
C ASN A 9 72.64 -4.35 56.67
N ILE A 10 72.00 -3.32 57.24
CA ILE A 10 70.63 -2.91 56.90
C ILE A 10 70.71 -1.87 55.79
N THR A 11 70.11 -2.17 54.64
CA THR A 11 69.80 -1.19 53.58
C THR A 11 68.28 -0.95 53.54
N PRO A 12 67.79 0.29 53.41
CA PRO A 12 66.36 0.55 53.35
C PRO A 12 65.88 0.39 51.91
N LEU A 13 64.97 -0.55 51.66
CA LEU A 13 64.27 -0.67 50.37
C LEU A 13 62.98 0.15 50.44
N LEU A 14 62.90 1.20 49.62
CA LEU A 14 61.72 2.04 49.42
C LEU A 14 60.52 1.21 48.94
N ILE A 15 59.41 1.26 49.68
CA ILE A 15 58.11 0.72 49.26
C ILE A 15 57.45 1.77 48.35
N LEU A 16 57.40 1.48 47.04
CA LEU A 16 56.60 2.22 46.07
C LEU A 16 55.13 1.77 46.17
N ILE A 17 54.30 2.61 46.76
CA ILE A 17 52.84 2.45 46.74
C ILE A 17 52.36 2.88 45.35
N PHE A 18 52.04 1.90 44.48
CA PHE A 18 51.30 2.15 43.25
C PHE A 18 49.82 2.36 43.61
N THR A 19 49.37 3.62 43.60
CA THR A 19 47.94 3.94 43.58
C THR A 19 47.39 3.58 42.21
N PHE A 20 46.65 2.48 42.12
CA PHE A 20 45.78 2.22 40.97
C PHE A 20 44.67 3.29 40.97
N PHE A 21 44.85 4.32 40.15
CA PHE A 21 43.72 5.13 39.70
C PHE A 21 42.95 4.29 38.68
N SER A 22 41.88 3.64 39.13
CA SER A 22 40.82 3.18 38.25
C SER A 22 40.14 4.42 37.67
N THR A 23 40.52 4.80 36.46
CA THR A 23 39.73 5.74 35.67
C THR A 23 38.39 5.07 35.36
N PRO A 24 37.25 5.69 35.64
CA PRO A 24 35.98 5.18 35.16
C PRO A 24 36.02 5.26 33.63
N PHE A 25 35.91 4.11 32.97
CA PHE A 25 35.61 4.07 31.54
C PHE A 25 34.20 4.67 31.38
N THR A 26 34.14 5.95 31.00
CA THR A 26 32.90 6.62 30.65
C THR A 26 32.43 6.10 29.29
N THR A 27 31.29 5.42 29.27
CA THR A 27 30.57 4.90 28.09
C THR A 27 29.91 6.00 27.25
N THR A 28 30.45 7.22 27.22
CA THR A 28 29.82 8.40 26.58
C THR A 28 30.03 8.51 25.07
N THR A 29 30.94 7.72 24.48
CA THR A 29 31.29 7.84 23.05
C THR A 29 30.29 7.14 22.12
N SER A 30 29.72 5.98 22.50
CA SER A 30 28.76 5.29 21.61
C SER A 30 27.41 5.99 21.55
N THR A 31 26.92 6.51 22.68
CA THR A 31 25.61 7.21 22.76
C THR A 31 25.58 8.50 21.95
N THR A 32 26.71 9.20 21.84
CA THR A 32 26.83 10.41 21.03
C THR A 32 26.87 10.10 19.53
N SER A 33 27.42 8.95 19.12
CA SER A 33 27.46 8.54 17.72
C SER A 33 26.07 8.15 17.18
N THR A 34 25.30 7.40 17.97
CA THR A 34 23.97 6.93 17.53
C THR A 34 22.94 8.06 17.51
N SER A 35 23.02 9.03 18.43
CA SER A 35 22.10 10.18 18.39
C SER A 35 22.28 11.04 17.13
N ILE A 36 23.52 11.21 16.66
CA ILE A 36 23.82 11.87 15.39
C ILE A 36 23.24 11.07 14.22
N LEU A 37 23.47 9.75 14.19
CA LEU A 37 22.95 8.86 13.16
C LEU A 37 21.41 8.87 13.12
N PHE A 38 20.76 8.87 14.28
CA PHE A 38 19.31 8.93 14.41
C PHE A 38 18.75 10.24 13.86
N ASN A 39 19.36 11.38 14.16
CA ASN A 39 18.94 12.67 13.61
C ASN A 39 19.10 12.73 12.09
N GLN A 40 20.18 12.16 11.53
CA GLN A 40 20.36 12.03 10.09
C GLN A 40 19.30 11.13 9.46
N TRP A 41 18.98 10.01 10.10
CA TRP A 41 17.94 9.09 9.68
C TRP A 41 16.55 9.75 9.70
N CYS A 42 16.21 10.49 10.77
CA CYS A 42 14.96 11.26 10.87
C CYS A 42 14.82 12.26 9.72
N ASN A 43 15.89 13.00 9.42
CA ASN A 43 15.91 13.95 8.30
C ASN A 43 15.75 13.24 6.95
N HIS A 44 16.43 12.11 6.75
CA HIS A 44 16.35 11.35 5.50
C HIS A 44 14.93 10.80 5.24
N HIS A 45 14.24 10.32 6.29
CA HIS A 45 12.90 9.79 6.19
C HIS A 45 11.78 10.82 6.43
N ASN A 46 12.10 12.09 6.64
CA ASN A 46 11.16 13.15 7.02
C ASN A 46 10.29 12.76 8.23
N ILE A 47 10.95 12.34 9.32
CA ILE A 47 10.30 11.96 10.58
C ILE A 47 10.58 13.04 11.63
N SER A 48 9.52 13.43 12.34
CA SER A 48 9.57 14.39 13.45
C SER A 48 8.63 13.91 14.55
N TYR A 49 9.03 14.07 15.81
CA TYR A 49 8.25 13.67 16.98
C TYR A 49 7.64 14.88 17.66
N ALA A 50 6.49 14.68 18.32
CA ALA A 50 5.74 15.78 18.92
C ALA A 50 6.39 16.30 20.21
N THR A 51 7.12 15.44 20.92
CA THR A 51 7.76 15.74 22.20
C THR A 51 9.19 15.22 22.24
N ASP A 52 10.03 15.87 23.06
CA ASP A 52 11.39 15.40 23.31
C ASP A 52 11.40 14.03 24.00
N GLU A 53 10.37 13.73 24.81
CA GLU A 53 10.20 12.42 25.44
C GLU A 53 9.99 11.31 24.38
N GLU A 54 9.13 11.54 23.39
CA GLU A 54 8.94 10.62 22.28
C GLU A 54 10.22 10.49 21.44
N HIS A 55 10.92 11.60 21.16
CA HIS A 55 12.19 11.58 20.43
C HIS A 55 13.25 10.71 21.14
N LEU A 56 13.42 10.89 22.45
CA LEU A 56 14.36 10.09 23.24
C LEU A 56 13.94 8.62 23.32
N TYR A 57 12.65 8.33 23.46
CA TYR A 57 12.14 6.96 23.43
C TYR A 57 12.44 6.28 22.08
N ARG A 58 12.15 6.97 20.97
CA ARG A 58 12.40 6.48 19.61
C ARG A 58 13.89 6.27 19.33
N LEU A 59 14.75 7.12 19.88
CA LEU A 59 16.21 6.92 19.84
C LEU A 59 16.64 5.61 20.52
N THR A 60 16.02 5.21 21.64
CA THR A 60 16.36 3.94 22.30
C THR A 60 15.97 2.72 21.46
N ILE A 61 14.80 2.76 20.81
CA ILE A 61 14.35 1.73 19.88
C ILE A 61 15.27 1.66 18.66
N PHE A 62 15.61 2.83 18.11
CA PHE A 62 16.52 2.93 16.98
C PHE A 62 17.90 2.34 17.28
N GLN A 63 18.44 2.60 18.47
CA GLN A 63 19.69 1.99 18.94
C GLN A 63 19.58 0.46 18.99
N ASP A 64 18.50 -0.07 19.58
CA ASP A 64 18.30 -1.52 19.67
C ASP A 64 18.18 -2.17 18.26
N ASN A 65 17.46 -1.53 17.34
CA ASN A 65 17.39 -1.99 15.95
C ASN A 65 18.74 -1.88 15.23
N TYR A 66 19.51 -0.81 15.46
CA TYR A 66 20.85 -0.64 14.93
C TYR A 66 21.80 -1.76 15.38
N ASP A 67 21.79 -2.10 16.67
CA ASP A 67 22.63 -3.17 17.21
C ASP A 67 22.26 -4.53 16.63
N TYR A 68 20.95 -4.80 16.46
CA TYR A 68 20.46 -6.01 15.79
C TYR A 68 20.94 -6.09 14.33
N ILE A 69 20.84 -4.99 13.58
CA ILE A 69 21.31 -4.90 12.19
C ILE A 69 22.82 -5.15 12.12
N LEU A 70 23.59 -4.49 12.98
CA LEU A 70 25.05 -4.61 13.02
C LEU A 70 25.46 -6.05 13.32
N HIS A 71 24.79 -6.68 14.28
CA HIS A 71 25.05 -8.08 14.61
C HIS A 71 24.77 -9.00 13.40
N HIS A 72 23.60 -8.87 12.77
CA HIS A 72 23.22 -9.68 11.61
C HIS A 72 24.19 -9.53 10.45
N ASN A 73 24.47 -8.29 10.06
CA ASN A 73 25.30 -7.99 8.90
C ASN A 73 26.78 -8.36 9.11
N THR A 74 27.26 -8.44 10.35
CA THR A 74 28.67 -8.73 10.66
C THR A 74 28.92 -10.23 10.89
N TYR A 75 28.01 -10.91 11.59
CA TYR A 75 28.30 -12.24 12.15
C TYR A 75 27.48 -13.38 11.55
N SER A 76 26.37 -13.10 10.85
CA SER A 76 25.41 -14.16 10.50
C SER A 76 25.70 -14.91 9.20
N ASN A 77 26.75 -14.56 8.44
CA ASN A 77 27.06 -15.11 7.11
C ASN A 77 25.78 -15.33 6.25
N SER A 78 24.94 -14.31 6.21
CA SER A 78 23.60 -14.38 5.62
C SER A 78 23.60 -14.01 4.13
N SER A 79 22.69 -14.60 3.36
CA SER A 79 22.42 -14.25 1.96
C SER A 79 21.69 -12.91 1.79
N TYR A 80 21.30 -12.26 2.89
CA TYR A 80 20.63 -10.98 2.91
C TYR A 80 21.16 -10.05 4.00
N THR A 81 20.97 -8.75 3.77
CA THR A 81 21.36 -7.68 4.69
C THR A 81 20.14 -6.96 5.26
N LEU A 82 20.33 -6.38 6.44
CA LEU A 82 19.37 -5.52 7.10
C LEU A 82 19.84 -4.07 7.06
N SER A 83 18.92 -3.12 7.20
CA SER A 83 19.23 -1.69 7.18
C SER A 83 18.33 -0.89 8.11
N LEU A 84 18.78 0.32 8.44
CA LEU A 84 17.98 1.33 9.12
C LEU A 84 16.96 1.93 8.14
N ASN A 85 16.01 1.10 7.70
CA ASN A 85 14.94 1.52 6.81
C ASN A 85 13.92 2.41 7.54
N ARG A 86 12.81 2.78 6.89
CA ARG A 86 11.78 3.68 7.47
C ARG A 86 11.17 3.18 8.79
N PHE A 87 11.33 1.91 9.14
CA PHE A 87 10.77 1.30 10.36
C PHE A 87 11.78 1.12 11.49
N ALA A 88 12.97 1.71 11.37
CA ALA A 88 14.04 1.54 12.36
C ALA A 88 13.72 2.16 13.73
N ASP A 89 12.75 3.07 13.84
CA ASP A 89 12.29 3.65 15.11
C ASP A 89 11.10 2.93 15.75
N LEU A 90 10.62 1.83 15.14
CA LEU A 90 9.52 1.03 15.65
C LEU A 90 10.03 -0.23 16.34
N THR A 91 9.44 -0.54 17.50
CA THR A 91 9.56 -1.89 18.06
C THR A 91 8.89 -2.89 17.14
N LEU A 92 9.29 -4.16 17.22
CA LEU A 92 8.63 -5.22 16.45
C LEU A 92 7.12 -5.27 16.74
N HIS A 93 6.70 -5.03 17.98
CA HIS A 93 5.28 -5.00 18.33
C HIS A 93 4.54 -3.85 17.63
N GLU A 94 5.05 -2.62 17.71
CA GLU A 94 4.46 -1.47 17.02
C GLU A 94 4.41 -1.69 15.50
N PHE A 95 5.48 -2.24 14.93
CA PHE A 95 5.54 -2.58 13.51
C PHE A 95 4.44 -3.57 13.11
N LYS A 96 4.26 -4.66 13.86
CA LYS A 96 3.18 -5.64 13.63
C LYS A 96 1.81 -4.98 13.66
N LEU A 97 1.55 -4.13 14.66
CA LEU A 97 0.26 -3.45 14.78
C LEU A 97 0.02 -2.44 13.65
N ALA A 98 1.07 -1.80 13.15
CA ALA A 98 0.96 -0.83 12.07
C ALA A 98 0.86 -1.49 10.68
N ARG A 99 1.55 -2.61 10.43
CA ARG A 99 1.75 -3.13 9.07
C ARG A 99 1.14 -4.49 8.77
N LEU A 100 0.87 -5.32 9.79
CA LEU A 100 0.53 -6.74 9.64
C LEU A 100 -0.87 -7.12 10.18
N ARG A 101 -1.79 -6.16 10.31
CA ARG A 101 -3.17 -6.44 10.73
C ARG A 101 -4.11 -6.78 9.56
N GLY A 102 -3.56 -6.99 8.36
CA GLY A 102 -4.35 -6.96 7.13
C GLY A 102 -4.79 -8.32 6.60
N LEU A 103 -4.20 -9.44 7.05
CA LEU A 103 -4.63 -10.75 6.60
C LEU A 103 -5.41 -11.46 7.72
N SER A 104 -6.70 -11.72 7.48
CA SER A 104 -7.54 -12.47 8.42
C SER A 104 -7.48 -13.96 8.08
N ALA A 105 -6.35 -14.63 8.33
CA ALA A 105 -6.18 -16.06 8.04
C ALA A 105 -6.88 -17.00 9.05
N SER A 106 -7.59 -16.46 10.04
CA SER A 106 -8.21 -17.21 11.14
C SER A 106 -9.37 -18.11 10.69
N GLY A 107 -9.09 -19.40 10.56
CA GLY A 107 -9.91 -20.56 11.01
C GLY A 107 -11.29 -20.84 10.40
N ASP A 108 -12.16 -19.85 10.25
CA ASP A 108 -13.60 -20.06 9.96
C ASP A 108 -14.12 -19.22 8.78
N LEU A 109 -13.25 -18.44 8.12
CA LEU A 109 -13.64 -17.76 6.90
C LEU A 109 -13.86 -18.82 5.81
N ILE A 110 -15.13 -18.93 5.39
CA ILE A 110 -15.58 -19.77 4.29
C ILE A 110 -14.74 -19.39 3.07
N ARG A 111 -13.63 -20.10 2.83
CA ARG A 111 -12.99 -20.12 1.51
C ARG A 111 -14.11 -20.53 0.58
N LEU A 112 -14.57 -19.59 -0.24
CA LEU A 112 -15.68 -19.85 -1.14
C LEU A 112 -15.24 -21.06 -1.96
N ASN A 113 -16.01 -22.16 -1.91
CA ASN A 113 -15.72 -23.43 -2.61
C ASN A 113 -15.67 -23.28 -4.16
N ARG A 114 -15.47 -22.06 -4.68
CA ARG A 114 -15.25 -21.75 -6.08
C ARG A 114 -13.79 -22.05 -6.43
N GLY A 115 -13.59 -23.29 -6.88
CA GLY A 115 -12.48 -23.62 -7.76
C GLY A 115 -11.12 -23.72 -7.09
N ARG A 116 -11.00 -24.62 -6.11
CA ARG A 116 -9.69 -25.16 -5.74
C ARG A 116 -9.02 -25.63 -7.03
N GLY A 117 -7.87 -25.07 -7.36
CA GLY A 117 -7.25 -25.38 -8.64
C GLY A 117 -7.04 -26.87 -8.78
N SER A 118 -7.42 -27.45 -9.91
CA SER A 118 -6.98 -28.80 -10.24
C SER A 118 -5.45 -28.80 -10.25
N VAL A 119 -4.83 -29.82 -9.68
CA VAL A 119 -3.39 -30.04 -9.87
C VAL A 119 -3.14 -30.28 -11.35
N ILE A 120 -2.42 -29.36 -12.00
CA ILE A 120 -2.01 -29.47 -13.40
C ILE A 120 -0.62 -30.08 -13.42
N ARG A 121 -0.31 -30.94 -14.41
CA ARG A 121 1.07 -31.42 -14.58
C ARG A 121 1.98 -30.20 -14.80
N LEU A 122 3.10 -30.13 -14.08
CA LEU A 122 4.09 -29.08 -14.33
C LEU A 122 4.42 -29.10 -15.82
N ASP A 123 4.35 -27.93 -16.45
CA ASP A 123 4.77 -27.80 -17.83
C ASP A 123 6.30 -27.98 -17.86
N ASP A 124 6.79 -28.93 -18.66
CA ASP A 124 8.22 -29.24 -18.71
C ASP A 124 9.02 -28.07 -19.33
N ASP A 125 8.33 -27.11 -19.97
CA ASP A 125 8.91 -25.94 -20.68
C ASP A 125 8.67 -24.58 -19.98
N LEU A 126 8.47 -24.54 -18.65
CA LEU A 126 8.38 -23.26 -17.93
C LEU A 126 9.65 -22.41 -18.11
N PRO A 127 9.53 -21.07 -18.27
CA PRO A 127 10.69 -20.19 -18.33
C PRO A 127 11.57 -20.35 -17.08
N LYS A 128 12.89 -20.31 -17.24
CA LYS A 128 13.84 -20.42 -16.11
C LYS A 128 13.72 -19.26 -15.11
N SER A 129 13.35 -18.09 -15.61
CA SER A 129 13.06 -16.90 -14.81
C SER A 129 11.95 -16.09 -15.45
N VAL A 130 11.20 -15.40 -14.61
CA VAL A 130 10.13 -14.48 -15.01
C VAL A 130 10.22 -13.25 -14.14
N ASP A 131 10.16 -12.08 -14.76
CA ASP A 131 9.91 -10.81 -14.08
C ASP A 131 8.81 -10.04 -14.81
N TRP A 132 7.65 -9.91 -14.19
CA TRP A 132 6.51 -9.22 -14.78
C TRP A 132 6.72 -7.69 -14.85
N ARG A 133 7.71 -7.15 -14.13
CA ARG A 133 8.11 -5.74 -14.24
C ARG A 133 8.66 -5.44 -15.63
N ASP A 134 9.51 -6.33 -16.14
CA ASP A 134 10.13 -6.21 -17.48
C ASP A 134 9.10 -6.32 -18.60
N LYS A 135 7.96 -6.96 -18.32
CA LYS A 135 6.82 -7.08 -19.23
C LYS A 135 5.79 -5.95 -19.08
N GLY A 136 6.07 -4.96 -18.24
CA GLY A 136 5.17 -3.83 -17.97
C GLY A 136 3.88 -4.21 -17.23
N ALA A 137 3.82 -5.38 -16.60
CA ALA A 137 2.63 -5.92 -15.94
C ALA A 137 2.63 -5.69 -14.41
N VAL A 138 3.38 -4.69 -13.94
CA VAL A 138 3.49 -4.36 -12.52
C VAL A 138 3.51 -2.84 -12.36
N THR A 139 2.55 -2.30 -11.62
CA THR A 139 2.51 -0.87 -11.28
C THR A 139 3.63 -0.48 -10.31
N LYS A 140 3.83 0.82 -10.06
CA LYS A 140 4.74 1.30 -9.01
C LYS A 140 4.41 0.70 -7.63
N VAL A 141 5.40 0.62 -6.76
CA VAL A 141 5.19 0.25 -5.34
C VAL A 141 4.33 1.32 -4.67
N LYS A 142 3.37 0.87 -3.88
CA LYS A 142 2.44 1.71 -3.10
C LYS A 142 2.73 1.53 -1.59
N ASP A 143 2.08 2.35 -0.75
CA ASP A 143 2.20 2.27 0.72
C ASP A 143 0.81 2.18 1.36
N GLN A 144 0.53 1.06 2.04
CA GLN A 144 -0.74 0.82 2.75
C GLN A 144 -0.90 1.67 4.02
N GLY A 145 0.16 2.34 4.48
CA GLY A 145 0.17 3.04 5.75
C GLY A 145 -0.11 2.11 6.93
N SER A 146 -0.85 2.61 7.93
CA SER A 146 -1.20 1.87 9.15
C SER A 146 -2.48 1.02 9.01
N CYS A 147 -3.07 0.97 7.82
CA CYS A 147 -4.30 0.22 7.57
C CYS A 147 -3.95 -1.23 7.22
N GLY A 148 -4.69 -2.19 7.80
CA GLY A 148 -4.63 -3.60 7.43
C GLY A 148 -5.26 -3.88 6.07
N ALA A 149 -4.80 -3.19 5.02
CA ALA A 149 -5.33 -3.29 3.66
C ALA A 149 -4.46 -4.14 2.73
N CYS A 150 -3.44 -4.86 3.23
CA CYS A 150 -2.52 -5.63 2.37
C CYS A 150 -3.25 -6.65 1.47
N TRP A 151 -4.37 -7.22 1.92
CA TRP A 151 -5.26 -8.05 1.10
C TRP A 151 -5.76 -7.32 -0.15
N ALA A 152 -6.13 -6.03 -0.02
CA ALA A 152 -6.58 -5.21 -1.13
C ALA A 152 -5.42 -4.88 -2.07
N PHE A 153 -4.25 -4.49 -1.54
CA PHE A 153 -3.05 -4.20 -2.35
C PHE A 153 -2.53 -5.41 -3.12
N SER A 154 -2.57 -6.59 -2.51
CA SER A 154 -2.17 -7.83 -3.17
C SER A 154 -3.16 -8.16 -4.30
N ALA A 155 -4.47 -8.10 -4.03
CA ALA A 155 -5.51 -8.41 -5.01
C ALA A 155 -5.52 -7.41 -6.18
N THR A 156 -5.43 -6.10 -5.92
CA THR A 156 -5.33 -5.09 -6.99
C THR A 156 -4.09 -5.32 -7.82
N GLY A 157 -2.93 -5.57 -7.20
CA GLY A 157 -1.70 -5.83 -7.94
C GLY A 157 -1.80 -7.03 -8.89
N ALA A 158 -2.50 -8.10 -8.49
CA ALA A 158 -2.75 -9.25 -9.37
C ALA A 158 -3.73 -8.90 -10.51
N MET A 159 -4.78 -8.13 -10.23
CA MET A 159 -5.74 -7.65 -11.24
C MET A 159 -5.10 -6.69 -12.25
N GLU A 160 -4.25 -5.77 -11.79
CA GLU A 160 -3.45 -4.85 -12.60
C GLU A 160 -2.57 -5.64 -13.58
N GLY A 161 -1.88 -6.67 -13.08
CA GLY A 161 -0.99 -7.50 -13.89
C GLY A 161 -1.72 -8.31 -14.95
N ILE A 162 -2.79 -9.04 -14.59
CA ILE A 162 -3.55 -9.81 -15.58
C ILE A 162 -4.23 -8.90 -16.61
N ASN A 163 -4.64 -7.69 -16.20
CA ASN A 163 -5.20 -6.70 -17.11
C ASN A 163 -4.18 -6.26 -18.16
N GLN A 164 -2.94 -5.96 -17.77
CA GLN A 164 -1.87 -5.66 -18.73
C GLN A 164 -1.64 -6.85 -19.68
N ILE A 165 -1.58 -8.07 -19.16
CA ILE A 165 -1.28 -9.27 -19.95
C ILE A 165 -2.35 -9.51 -21.03
N VAL A 166 -3.62 -9.31 -20.70
CA VAL A 166 -4.74 -9.61 -21.62
C VAL A 166 -5.04 -8.44 -22.55
N THR A 167 -4.95 -7.20 -22.07
CA THR A 167 -5.42 -6.01 -22.79
C THR A 167 -4.31 -5.12 -23.34
N GLY A 168 -3.08 -5.29 -22.85
CA GLY A 168 -1.95 -4.42 -23.14
C GLY A 168 -1.94 -3.10 -22.35
N SER A 169 -2.92 -2.87 -21.46
CA SER A 169 -3.06 -1.62 -20.70
C SER A 169 -2.79 -1.81 -19.20
N LEU A 170 -1.81 -1.09 -18.67
CA LEU A 170 -1.45 -1.14 -17.25
C LEU A 170 -2.21 -0.01 -16.55
N ILE A 171 -3.22 -0.37 -15.78
CA ILE A 171 -4.12 0.58 -15.13
C ILE A 171 -3.95 0.42 -13.63
N SER A 172 -3.60 1.48 -12.91
CA SER A 172 -3.52 1.46 -11.44
C SER A 172 -4.92 1.44 -10.84
N LEU A 173 -5.25 0.39 -10.08
CA LEU A 173 -6.59 0.15 -9.53
C LEU A 173 -6.72 0.67 -8.09
N SER A 174 -7.95 0.99 -7.70
CA SER A 174 -8.25 1.56 -6.37
C SER A 174 -8.29 0.49 -5.28
N GLU A 175 -7.29 0.50 -4.40
CA GLU A 175 -7.38 -0.26 -3.15
C GLU A 175 -8.46 0.31 -2.23
N GLN A 176 -8.73 1.62 -2.30
CA GLN A 176 -9.71 2.28 -1.44
C GLN A 176 -11.14 1.82 -1.71
N GLU A 177 -11.48 1.55 -2.97
CA GLU A 177 -12.80 1.01 -3.33
C GLU A 177 -13.03 -0.32 -2.62
N LEU A 178 -12.04 -1.23 -2.65
CA LEU A 178 -12.12 -2.50 -1.93
C LEU A 178 -12.22 -2.26 -0.41
N VAL A 179 -11.33 -1.43 0.14
CA VAL A 179 -11.32 -1.12 1.58
C VAL A 179 -12.64 -0.53 2.07
N ASP A 180 -13.30 0.31 1.28
CA ASP A 180 -14.54 0.96 1.66
C ASP A 180 -15.78 0.09 1.40
N CYS A 181 -15.80 -0.66 0.31
CA CYS A 181 -17.02 -1.26 -0.26
C CYS A 181 -17.09 -2.79 -0.16
N ASP A 182 -15.97 -3.51 -0.11
CA ASP A 182 -15.98 -4.95 0.10
C ASP A 182 -16.17 -5.26 1.60
N ARG A 183 -17.44 -5.27 2.00
CA ARG A 183 -17.87 -5.45 3.41
C ARG A 183 -18.65 -6.73 3.67
N SER A 184 -18.76 -7.61 2.67
CA SER A 184 -19.53 -8.86 2.82
C SER A 184 -18.76 -9.88 3.67
N PHE A 185 -17.45 -9.95 3.47
CA PHE A 185 -16.56 -10.85 4.18
C PHE A 185 -15.25 -10.16 4.59
N ASN A 186 -14.78 -9.18 3.83
CA ASN A 186 -13.66 -8.33 4.20
C ASN A 186 -14.08 -7.22 5.17
N SER A 187 -13.10 -6.74 5.96
CA SER A 187 -13.31 -5.80 7.06
C SER A 187 -12.50 -4.51 6.91
N GLY A 188 -12.17 -4.11 5.67
CA GLY A 188 -11.43 -2.88 5.40
C GLY A 188 -10.03 -2.88 6.03
N CYS A 189 -9.78 -1.99 6.99
CA CYS A 189 -8.47 -1.91 7.68
C CYS A 189 -8.28 -2.95 8.78
N ASP A 190 -9.33 -3.67 9.17
CA ASP A 190 -9.25 -4.75 10.17
C ASP A 190 -8.90 -6.11 9.54
N GLY A 191 -8.62 -6.09 8.23
CA GLY A 191 -8.14 -7.23 7.47
C GLY A 191 -9.16 -7.81 6.49
N GLY A 192 -8.66 -8.76 5.71
CA GLY A 192 -9.41 -9.43 4.67
C GLY A 192 -8.64 -10.55 3.98
N LEU A 193 -9.25 -11.10 2.94
CA LEU A 193 -8.69 -12.09 2.02
C LEU A 193 -8.81 -11.61 0.57
N MET A 194 -7.83 -11.96 -0.25
CA MET A 194 -7.74 -11.57 -1.66
C MET A 194 -8.91 -12.14 -2.48
N ASP A 195 -9.35 -13.36 -2.20
CA ASP A 195 -10.43 -14.03 -2.92
C ASP A 195 -11.77 -13.28 -2.81
N TYR A 196 -12.05 -12.74 -1.63
CA TYR A 196 -13.24 -11.93 -1.40
C TYR A 196 -13.19 -10.61 -2.18
N ALA A 197 -11.98 -10.04 -2.34
CA ALA A 197 -11.80 -8.87 -3.20
C ALA A 197 -12.10 -9.22 -4.66
N TYR A 198 -11.60 -10.36 -5.16
CA TYR A 198 -11.93 -10.82 -6.52
C TYR A 198 -13.43 -11.05 -6.70
N GLU A 199 -14.07 -11.76 -5.77
CA GLU A 199 -15.50 -12.01 -5.79
C GLU A 199 -16.31 -10.70 -5.73
N PHE A 200 -15.87 -9.71 -4.95
CA PHE A 200 -16.46 -8.38 -4.91
C PHE A 200 -16.38 -7.71 -6.29
N VAL A 201 -15.21 -7.69 -6.93
CA VAL A 201 -15.03 -7.07 -8.25
C VAL A 201 -15.90 -7.74 -9.32
N ILE A 202 -16.02 -9.07 -9.29
CA ILE A 202 -16.91 -9.83 -10.18
C ILE A 202 -18.37 -9.41 -9.97
N LYS A 203 -18.83 -9.37 -8.71
CA LYS A 203 -20.21 -8.96 -8.37
C LYS A 203 -20.51 -7.51 -8.67
N ASN A 204 -19.54 -6.62 -8.43
CA ASN A 204 -19.61 -5.20 -8.73
C ASN A 204 -19.53 -4.94 -10.24
N LYS A 205 -19.14 -5.94 -11.05
CA LYS A 205 -18.93 -5.83 -12.50
C LYS A 205 -17.76 -4.91 -12.86
N GLY A 206 -16.78 -4.81 -11.98
CA GLY A 206 -15.53 -4.12 -12.19
C GLY A 206 -15.06 -3.33 -10.99
N ILE A 207 -13.96 -2.63 -11.19
CA ILE A 207 -13.28 -1.79 -10.19
C ILE A 207 -12.76 -0.51 -10.87
N ASP A 208 -12.71 0.55 -10.09
CA ASP A 208 -12.25 1.87 -10.49
C ASP A 208 -10.72 2.02 -10.39
N THR A 209 -10.22 3.14 -10.89
CA THR A 209 -8.80 3.50 -10.84
C THR A 209 -8.41 4.13 -9.52
N GLU A 210 -7.13 4.01 -9.17
CA GLU A 210 -6.53 4.73 -8.04
C GLU A 210 -6.62 6.26 -8.21
N GLU A 211 -6.66 6.75 -9.45
CA GLU A 211 -6.82 8.19 -9.71
C GLU A 211 -8.23 8.68 -9.37
N ASP A 212 -9.27 7.95 -9.76
CA ASP A 212 -10.67 8.37 -9.55
C ASP A 212 -11.18 8.07 -8.13
N TYR A 213 -10.64 7.03 -7.48
CA TYR A 213 -10.90 6.70 -6.08
C TYR A 213 -9.60 6.49 -5.29
N PRO A 214 -8.91 7.58 -4.88
CA PRO A 214 -7.58 7.49 -4.26
C PRO A 214 -7.56 6.85 -2.87
N TYR A 215 -6.44 6.19 -2.56
CA TYR A 215 -6.14 5.62 -1.26
C TYR A 215 -5.99 6.66 -0.15
N LYS A 216 -6.60 6.37 0.99
CA LYS A 216 -6.66 7.26 2.17
C LYS A 216 -6.04 6.66 3.42
N GLY A 217 -5.57 5.41 3.37
CA GLY A 217 -4.98 4.73 4.53
C GLY A 217 -5.95 4.48 5.67
N LYS A 218 -7.27 4.51 5.40
CA LYS A 218 -8.32 4.27 6.40
C LYS A 218 -9.62 3.83 5.76
N ALA A 219 -10.36 3.00 6.47
CA ALA A 219 -11.72 2.63 6.11
C ALA A 219 -12.65 3.85 6.20
N SER A 220 -13.44 4.05 5.15
CA SER A 220 -14.49 5.08 5.05
C SER A 220 -15.80 4.46 4.57
N THR A 221 -16.86 5.26 4.55
CA THR A 221 -18.14 4.84 3.96
C THR A 221 -17.97 4.65 2.44
N CYS A 222 -18.43 3.50 1.94
CA CYS A 222 -18.45 3.20 0.52
C CYS A 222 -19.11 4.30 -0.33
N ASN A 223 -18.36 4.86 -1.28
CA ASN A 223 -18.87 5.84 -2.23
C ASN A 223 -19.62 5.15 -3.38
N LYS A 224 -20.94 5.00 -3.21
CA LYS A 224 -21.83 4.37 -4.20
C LYS A 224 -21.85 5.03 -5.58
N ASN A 225 -21.42 6.28 -5.71
CA ASN A 225 -21.33 6.92 -7.02
C ASN A 225 -20.08 6.44 -7.79
N LYS A 226 -18.96 6.26 -7.08
CA LYS A 226 -17.71 5.74 -7.64
C LYS A 226 -17.80 4.25 -7.98
N LEU A 227 -18.59 3.49 -7.22
CA LEU A 227 -18.90 2.08 -7.57
C LEU A 227 -19.53 1.88 -8.96
N LYS A 228 -19.99 2.93 -9.63
CA LYS A 228 -20.56 2.83 -10.99
C LYS A 228 -19.49 2.98 -12.08
N THR A 229 -18.28 3.36 -11.71
CA THR A 229 -17.14 3.48 -12.62
C THR A 229 -16.43 2.13 -12.67
N HIS A 230 -16.55 1.43 -13.79
CA HIS A 230 -15.96 0.11 -13.97
C HIS A 230 -14.88 0.19 -15.05
N VAL A 231 -13.62 0.30 -14.63
CA VAL A 231 -12.49 0.46 -15.57
C VAL A 231 -11.84 -0.87 -15.89
N VAL A 232 -11.75 -1.78 -14.91
CA VAL A 232 -11.24 -3.14 -15.11
C VAL A 232 -12.24 -4.16 -14.58
N THR A 233 -12.38 -5.26 -15.29
CA THR A 233 -13.16 -6.45 -14.90
C THR A 233 -12.30 -7.70 -14.92
N ILE A 234 -12.69 -8.66 -14.10
CA ILE A 234 -12.16 -10.03 -14.12
C ILE A 234 -13.32 -11.01 -14.32
N ASP A 235 -13.05 -12.14 -14.94
CA ASP A 235 -14.05 -13.15 -15.31
C ASP A 235 -14.20 -14.24 -14.22
N GLY A 236 -13.22 -14.34 -13.32
CA GLY A 236 -13.16 -15.32 -12.25
C GLY A 236 -11.90 -15.15 -11.40
N TYR A 237 -11.64 -16.10 -10.53
CA TYR A 237 -10.38 -16.26 -9.81
C TYR A 237 -10.17 -17.74 -9.50
N LYS A 238 -8.94 -18.11 -9.14
CA LYS A 238 -8.57 -19.49 -8.82
C LYS A 238 -7.56 -19.53 -7.70
N ASP A 239 -7.73 -20.52 -6.82
CA ASP A 239 -6.76 -20.84 -5.78
C ASP A 239 -5.70 -21.78 -6.32
N VAL A 240 -4.45 -21.49 -6.01
CA VAL A 240 -3.35 -22.43 -6.18
C VAL A 240 -3.50 -23.52 -5.12
N PRO A 241 -3.32 -24.81 -5.47
CA PRO A 241 -3.27 -25.88 -4.48
C PRO A 241 -2.29 -25.56 -3.35
N GLU A 242 -2.81 -25.61 -2.12
CA GLU A 242 -2.03 -25.27 -0.92
C GLU A 242 -0.81 -26.17 -0.79
N ASN A 243 0.28 -25.59 -0.28
CA ASN A 243 1.54 -26.25 0.00
C ASN A 243 2.17 -26.93 -1.23
N ASN A 244 1.90 -26.37 -2.41
CA ASN A 244 2.37 -26.90 -3.68
C ASN A 244 3.11 -25.81 -4.48
N GLU A 245 4.43 -25.75 -4.27
CA GLU A 245 5.29 -24.75 -4.89
C GLU A 245 5.35 -24.88 -6.42
N ASP A 246 5.26 -26.09 -6.95
CA ASP A 246 5.22 -26.36 -8.39
C ASP A 246 4.00 -25.71 -9.06
N GLN A 247 2.83 -25.81 -8.42
CA GLN A 247 1.61 -25.16 -8.92
C GLN A 247 1.70 -23.64 -8.78
N LEU A 248 2.34 -23.14 -7.71
CA LEU A 248 2.59 -21.71 -7.56
C LEU A 248 3.52 -21.19 -8.65
N LEU A 249 4.61 -21.92 -8.95
CA LEU A 249 5.54 -21.61 -10.03
C LEU A 249 4.84 -21.54 -11.37
N GLN A 250 3.98 -22.53 -11.68
CA GLN A 250 3.21 -22.54 -12.91
C GLN A 250 2.25 -21.34 -13.00
N ALA A 251 1.60 -20.96 -11.89
CA ALA A 251 0.75 -19.78 -11.87
C ALA A 251 1.56 -18.49 -12.09
N VAL A 252 2.67 -18.31 -11.38
CA VAL A 252 3.54 -17.13 -11.48
C VAL A 252 4.17 -16.99 -12.86
N ALA A 253 4.47 -18.11 -13.53
CA ALA A 253 4.98 -18.11 -14.89
C ALA A 253 3.98 -17.52 -15.91
N THR A 254 2.69 -17.52 -15.58
CA THR A 254 1.60 -17.02 -16.44
C THR A 254 1.11 -15.62 -16.09
N GLN A 255 1.20 -15.21 -14.82
CA GLN A 255 0.77 -13.88 -14.34
C GLN A 255 1.26 -13.60 -12.91
N PRO A 256 1.20 -12.35 -12.41
CA PRO A 256 1.38 -12.08 -10.98
C PRO A 256 0.34 -12.79 -10.10
N VAL A 257 0.75 -13.26 -8.93
CA VAL A 257 -0.08 -14.08 -8.02
C VAL A 257 -0.09 -13.47 -6.62
N SER A 258 -1.27 -13.34 -6.03
CA SER A 258 -1.43 -12.91 -4.64
C SER A 258 -1.10 -14.06 -3.69
N VAL A 259 -0.31 -13.78 -2.65
CA VAL A 259 0.06 -14.78 -1.65
C VAL A 259 -0.01 -14.22 -0.22
N GLY A 260 -0.38 -15.06 0.73
CA GLY A 260 -0.23 -14.80 2.16
C GLY A 260 1.15 -15.23 2.66
N ILE A 261 1.74 -14.44 3.55
CA ILE A 261 3.00 -14.73 4.23
C ILE A 261 2.93 -14.33 5.70
N CYS A 262 3.86 -14.83 6.50
CA CYS A 262 4.18 -14.28 7.81
C CYS A 262 5.26 -13.20 7.68
N GLY A 263 4.90 -11.93 7.91
CA GLY A 263 5.82 -10.78 7.92
C GLY A 263 6.32 -10.41 9.32
N SER A 264 6.06 -11.26 10.31
CA SER A 264 6.11 -10.95 11.75
C SER A 264 7.50 -11.02 12.40
N GLU A 265 8.57 -11.10 11.63
CA GLU A 265 9.94 -11.21 12.16
C GLU A 265 10.71 -9.91 12.11
N ARG A 266 11.60 -9.70 13.07
CA ARG A 266 12.44 -8.49 13.14
C ARG A 266 13.35 -8.34 11.91
N ALA A 267 13.87 -9.45 11.40
CA ALA A 267 14.63 -9.45 10.14
C ALA A 267 13.77 -9.03 8.94
N PHE A 268 12.48 -9.39 8.94
CA PHE A 268 11.54 -8.98 7.89
C PHE A 268 11.25 -7.47 7.95
N GLN A 269 11.02 -6.94 9.16
CA GLN A 269 10.85 -5.50 9.41
C GLN A 269 12.02 -4.69 8.85
N LEU A 270 13.26 -5.14 9.08
CA LEU A 270 14.49 -4.39 8.79
C LEU A 270 15.19 -4.82 7.48
N TYR A 271 14.54 -5.67 6.68
CA TYR A 271 15.10 -6.20 5.44
C TYR A 271 15.53 -5.05 4.50
N SER A 272 16.67 -5.26 3.84
CA SER A 272 17.27 -4.32 2.88
C SER A 272 17.45 -4.96 1.52
N SER A 273 18.30 -5.98 1.42
CA SER A 273 18.66 -6.57 0.11
C SER A 273 19.17 -8.00 0.24
N GLY A 274 19.27 -8.70 -0.89
CA GLY A 274 19.71 -10.10 -0.96
C GLY A 274 18.55 -11.09 -0.93
N ILE A 275 18.85 -12.39 -0.84
CA ILE A 275 17.82 -13.43 -0.82
C ILE A 275 17.47 -13.71 0.65
N PHE A 276 16.26 -13.36 1.04
CA PHE A 276 15.74 -13.62 2.37
C PHE A 276 15.51 -15.12 2.57
N THR A 277 16.16 -15.67 3.59
CA THR A 277 16.13 -17.10 3.94
C THR A 277 15.55 -17.36 5.33
N GLY A 278 14.86 -16.38 5.90
CA GLY A 278 14.29 -16.46 7.24
C GLY A 278 15.27 -16.10 8.36
N PRO A 279 14.93 -16.40 9.63
CA PRO A 279 13.78 -17.22 10.04
C PRO A 279 12.43 -16.53 9.82
N CYS A 280 11.35 -17.30 9.77
CA CYS A 280 9.96 -16.83 9.86
C CYS A 280 8.99 -17.96 10.23
N SER A 281 7.92 -17.59 10.94
CA SER A 281 6.77 -18.46 11.22
C SER A 281 5.92 -18.72 9.95
N ILE A 282 4.97 -19.64 10.06
CA ILE A 282 3.94 -19.90 9.04
C ILE A 282 2.56 -19.33 9.42
N ASN A 283 2.48 -18.59 10.53
CA ASN A 283 1.26 -17.89 10.94
C ASN A 283 1.07 -16.65 10.05
N LEU A 284 0.33 -16.82 8.96
CA LEU A 284 0.13 -15.77 7.95
C LEU A 284 -0.58 -14.55 8.56
N ASP A 285 0.00 -13.37 8.35
CA ASP A 285 -0.51 -12.08 8.85
C ASP A 285 -0.45 -10.95 7.80
N HIS A 286 0.12 -11.23 6.62
CA HIS A 286 0.31 -10.25 5.57
C HIS A 286 0.09 -10.85 4.18
N ALA A 287 -0.45 -10.04 3.26
CA ALA A 287 -0.61 -10.42 1.86
C ALA A 287 0.33 -9.59 0.98
N VAL A 288 1.00 -10.25 0.06
CA VAL A 288 1.95 -9.66 -0.89
C VAL A 288 1.67 -10.18 -2.30
N LEU A 289 2.36 -9.64 -3.30
CA LEU A 289 2.23 -10.07 -4.69
C LEU A 289 3.54 -10.70 -5.16
N ILE A 290 3.49 -11.94 -5.64
CA ILE A 290 4.60 -12.52 -6.41
C ILE A 290 4.53 -11.95 -7.82
N VAL A 291 5.60 -11.28 -8.25
CA VAL A 291 5.71 -10.69 -9.60
C VAL A 291 6.76 -11.40 -10.46
N GLY A 292 7.33 -12.48 -9.97
CA GLY A 292 8.35 -13.21 -10.71
C GLY A 292 9.11 -14.21 -9.86
N TYR A 293 10.06 -14.88 -10.49
CA TYR A 293 11.00 -15.79 -9.88
C TYR A 293 12.28 -15.85 -10.71
N ASP A 294 13.37 -16.19 -10.06
CA ASP A 294 14.68 -16.34 -10.69
C ASP A 294 15.59 -17.20 -9.79
N SER A 295 16.85 -17.34 -10.17
CA SER A 295 17.86 -18.12 -9.46
C SER A 295 19.20 -17.39 -9.45
N LYS A 296 19.88 -17.34 -8.30
CA LYS A 296 21.21 -16.75 -8.17
C LYS A 296 22.09 -17.63 -7.29
N ASP A 297 23.29 -17.95 -7.77
CA ASP A 297 24.30 -18.75 -7.05
C ASP A 297 23.75 -20.09 -6.52
N GLY A 298 22.85 -20.72 -7.29
CA GLY A 298 22.20 -21.98 -6.92
C GLY A 298 21.04 -21.84 -5.92
N VAL A 299 20.68 -20.61 -5.54
CA VAL A 299 19.53 -20.31 -4.69
C VAL A 299 18.41 -19.74 -5.55
N ASP A 300 17.31 -20.48 -5.56
CA ASP A 300 16.08 -20.09 -6.23
C ASP A 300 15.30 -19.09 -5.35
N TYR A 301 14.65 -18.09 -5.96
CA TYR A 301 13.86 -17.11 -5.21
C TYR A 301 12.61 -16.63 -5.95
N TRP A 302 11.60 -16.22 -5.17
CA TRP A 302 10.46 -15.42 -5.59
C TRP A 302 10.81 -13.94 -5.57
N ILE A 303 10.28 -13.17 -6.52
CA ILE A 303 10.31 -11.71 -6.53
C ILE A 303 8.99 -11.21 -5.95
N ILE A 304 9.05 -10.66 -4.74
CA ILE A 304 7.88 -10.20 -4.00
C ILE A 304 7.76 -8.69 -4.10
N LYS A 305 6.60 -8.19 -4.54
CA LYS A 305 6.20 -6.79 -4.42
C LYS A 305 5.44 -6.60 -3.10
N ASN A 306 5.94 -5.72 -2.24
CA ASN A 306 5.31 -5.37 -0.97
C ASN A 306 4.55 -4.04 -1.07
N SER A 307 3.80 -3.68 -0.03
CA SER A 307 2.94 -2.49 0.07
C SER A 307 3.37 -1.52 1.16
N TRP A 308 4.68 -1.40 1.42
CA TRP A 308 5.27 -0.57 2.49
C TRP A 308 6.11 0.60 1.97
N GLY A 309 5.87 1.02 0.71
CA GLY A 309 6.65 2.05 0.05
C GLY A 309 8.04 1.58 -0.39
N THR A 310 8.73 2.44 -1.13
CA THR A 310 10.05 2.13 -1.71
C THR A 310 11.19 2.19 -0.71
N SER A 311 10.96 2.74 0.48
CA SER A 311 11.96 2.84 1.54
C SER A 311 12.19 1.54 2.33
N TRP A 312 11.54 0.44 1.96
CA TRP A 312 11.70 -0.87 2.56
C TRP A 312 12.19 -1.87 1.51
N GLY A 313 13.13 -2.75 1.89
CA GLY A 313 13.70 -3.73 0.99
C GLY A 313 14.39 -3.10 -0.23
N MET A 314 14.32 -3.79 -1.36
CA MET A 314 14.90 -3.38 -2.63
C MET A 314 13.86 -2.57 -3.41
N ASP A 315 13.76 -1.28 -3.11
CA ASP A 315 12.75 -0.37 -3.69
C ASP A 315 11.31 -0.86 -3.52
N GLY A 316 11.01 -1.47 -2.36
CA GLY A 316 9.70 -2.06 -2.03
C GLY A 316 9.56 -3.54 -2.39
N TYR A 317 10.61 -4.16 -2.91
CA TYR A 317 10.64 -5.58 -3.25
C TYR A 317 11.50 -6.40 -2.28
N MET A 318 11.24 -7.70 -2.23
CA MET A 318 12.06 -8.69 -1.53
C MET A 318 12.29 -9.89 -2.44
N TYR A 319 13.51 -10.44 -2.41
CA TYR A 319 13.78 -11.75 -2.97
C TYR A 319 13.66 -12.77 -1.85
N MET A 320 12.71 -13.70 -1.96
CA MET A 320 12.41 -14.67 -0.93
C MET A 320 12.77 -16.07 -1.42
N ALA A 321 13.58 -16.82 -0.67
CA ALA A 321 14.03 -18.13 -1.11
C ALA A 321 12.86 -19.08 -1.40
N ARG A 322 12.96 -19.81 -2.51
CA ARG A 322 12.07 -20.91 -2.91
C ARG A 322 12.88 -22.20 -3.02
N ASN A 323 12.21 -23.34 -3.21
CA ASN A 323 12.80 -24.67 -3.28
C ASN A 323 13.59 -25.04 -2.01
N ILE A 324 13.09 -24.63 -0.84
CA ILE A 324 13.76 -24.85 0.46
C ILE A 324 13.46 -26.22 1.10
N GLY A 325 12.64 -27.06 0.44
CA GLY A 325 12.25 -28.38 0.95
C GLY A 325 11.14 -28.37 2.02
N ASP A 326 10.55 -27.23 2.33
CA ASP A 326 9.34 -27.10 3.16
C ASP A 326 8.12 -26.92 2.26
N SER A 327 7.12 -27.78 2.40
CA SER A 327 5.90 -27.71 1.60
C SER A 327 5.12 -26.40 1.81
N ASN A 328 5.19 -25.80 3.01
CA ASN A 328 4.53 -24.52 3.28
C ASN A 328 5.25 -23.35 2.59
N GLY A 329 6.48 -23.56 2.12
CA GLY A 329 7.36 -22.51 1.63
C GLY A 329 7.87 -21.60 2.73
N LEU A 330 8.87 -20.77 2.41
CA LEU A 330 9.41 -19.82 3.36
C LEU A 330 8.30 -18.84 3.81
N CYS A 331 8.15 -18.66 5.12
CA CYS A 331 7.13 -17.82 5.74
C CYS A 331 5.67 -18.21 5.41
N GLY A 332 5.44 -19.46 5.00
CA GLY A 332 4.10 -19.96 4.62
C GLY A 332 3.61 -19.51 3.24
N ILE A 333 4.51 -19.02 2.37
CA ILE A 333 4.14 -18.44 1.06
C ILE A 333 3.33 -19.38 0.14
N ASN A 334 3.45 -20.70 0.32
CA ASN A 334 2.71 -21.70 -0.48
C ASN A 334 1.33 -22.04 0.13
N MET A 335 0.97 -21.52 1.31
CA MET A 335 -0.24 -21.91 2.05
C MET A 335 -1.51 -21.18 1.63
N LEU A 336 -1.40 -19.99 1.05
CA LEU A 336 -2.53 -19.15 0.67
C LEU A 336 -2.19 -18.35 -0.58
N ALA A 337 -2.42 -18.93 -1.75
CA ALA A 337 -2.10 -18.29 -3.02
C ALA A 337 -3.30 -18.33 -3.96
N SER A 338 -3.62 -17.19 -4.58
CA SER A 338 -4.74 -17.08 -5.52
C SER A 338 -4.49 -15.99 -6.56
N TYR A 339 -5.17 -16.09 -7.70
CA TYR A 339 -5.03 -15.14 -8.79
C TYR A 339 -6.35 -14.92 -9.55
N PRO A 340 -6.58 -13.71 -10.08
CA PRO A 340 -7.75 -13.43 -10.89
C PRO A 340 -7.59 -14.02 -12.30
N ILE A 341 -8.71 -14.43 -12.89
CA ILE A 341 -8.80 -14.88 -14.28
C ILE A 341 -9.41 -13.75 -15.10
N LYS A 342 -8.75 -13.41 -16.21
CA LYS A 342 -9.29 -12.49 -17.21
C LYS A 342 -8.99 -13.02 -18.61
N THR A 343 -10.00 -12.95 -19.46
CA THR A 343 -10.02 -13.33 -20.87
C THR A 343 -10.77 -12.28 -21.69
N SER A 344 -11.66 -11.53 -21.04
CA SER A 344 -12.46 -10.46 -21.65
C SER A 344 -11.69 -9.13 -21.70
N PRO A 345 -11.93 -8.28 -22.73
CA PRO A 345 -11.44 -6.90 -22.72
C PRO A 345 -12.06 -6.08 -21.58
N ASN A 346 -11.52 -4.90 -21.33
CA ASN A 346 -12.12 -3.99 -20.36
C ASN A 346 -13.46 -3.45 -20.85
N PRO A 347 -14.36 -3.06 -19.92
CA PRO A 347 -15.58 -2.35 -20.28
C PRO A 347 -15.23 -1.14 -21.15
N PRO A 348 -16.09 -0.80 -22.14
CA PRO A 348 -15.92 0.45 -22.85
C PRO A 348 -15.94 1.59 -21.83
N PRO A 349 -15.11 2.63 -22.01
CA PRO A 349 -15.11 3.76 -21.09
C PRO A 349 -16.53 4.31 -20.98
N SER A 350 -16.94 4.63 -19.74
CA SER A 350 -18.22 5.28 -19.49
C SER A 350 -18.40 6.41 -20.50
N PRO A 351 -19.56 6.50 -21.19
CA PRO A 351 -19.74 7.50 -22.23
C PRO A 351 -19.43 8.86 -21.65
N THR A 352 -18.39 9.51 -22.20
CA THR A 352 -17.93 10.83 -21.77
C THR A 352 -19.15 11.74 -21.69
N PRO A 353 -19.50 12.30 -20.51
CA PRO A 353 -20.69 13.13 -20.40
C PRO A 353 -20.63 14.25 -21.45
N LYS A 354 -21.52 14.14 -22.44
CA LYS A 354 -21.56 15.09 -23.55
C LYS A 354 -21.81 16.50 -22.99
N PRO A 355 -21.29 17.54 -23.65
CA PRO A 355 -21.64 18.93 -23.32
C PRO A 355 -23.15 19.08 -23.15
N VAL A 356 -23.57 19.72 -22.06
CA VAL A 356 -24.99 19.88 -21.75
C VAL A 356 -25.54 21.00 -22.62
N LYS A 357 -26.43 20.66 -23.55
CA LYS A 357 -27.08 21.64 -24.42
C LYS A 357 -28.08 22.47 -23.61
N CYS A 358 -27.85 23.77 -23.49
CA CYS A 358 -28.75 24.68 -22.77
C CYS A 358 -29.85 25.22 -23.66
N ASN A 359 -29.50 25.58 -24.90
CA ASN A 359 -30.42 26.00 -25.95
C ASN A 359 -29.79 25.71 -27.33
N LEU A 360 -30.32 26.30 -28.41
CA LEU A 360 -29.85 26.07 -29.78
C LEU A 360 -28.37 26.46 -30.00
N PHE A 361 -27.86 27.48 -29.29
CA PHE A 361 -26.53 28.06 -29.52
C PHE A 361 -25.60 28.01 -28.30
N SER A 362 -26.09 27.57 -27.14
CA SER A 362 -25.37 27.60 -25.87
C SER A 362 -25.26 26.22 -25.26
N TRP A 363 -24.04 25.91 -24.80
CA TRP A 363 -23.69 24.66 -24.18
C TRP A 363 -22.92 24.92 -22.89
N CYS A 364 -23.06 24.01 -21.94
CA CYS A 364 -22.18 23.90 -20.80
C CYS A 364 -21.25 22.70 -20.98
N GLY A 365 -20.12 22.77 -20.28
CA GLY A 365 -19.13 21.71 -20.23
C GLY A 365 -19.70 20.41 -19.67
N GLU A 366 -18.88 19.38 -19.80
CA GLU A 366 -19.13 18.06 -19.24
C GLU A 366 -19.43 18.14 -17.73
N GLY A 367 -20.54 17.53 -17.29
CA GLY A 367 -20.96 17.53 -15.89
C GLY A 367 -21.47 18.88 -15.35
N GLU A 368 -21.56 19.93 -16.17
CA GLU A 368 -22.10 21.22 -15.77
C GLU A 368 -23.62 21.30 -15.95
N THR A 369 -24.31 22.09 -15.12
CA THR A 369 -25.75 22.34 -15.26
C THR A 369 -26.03 23.68 -15.94
N CYS A 370 -26.95 23.70 -16.90
CA CYS A 370 -27.44 24.93 -17.53
C CYS A 370 -28.37 25.72 -16.61
N CYS A 371 -27.89 26.85 -16.08
CA CYS A 371 -28.67 27.75 -15.24
C CYS A 371 -29.11 29.00 -15.99
N CYS A 372 -30.40 29.32 -15.91
CA CYS A 372 -30.92 30.49 -16.59
C CYS A 372 -30.48 31.79 -15.90
N ALA A 373 -29.73 32.62 -16.62
CA ALA A 373 -29.28 33.93 -16.16
C ALA A 373 -30.29 35.03 -16.43
N THR A 374 -31.06 34.93 -17.51
CA THR A 374 -31.98 36.00 -17.91
C THR A 374 -33.23 35.40 -18.52
N LYS A 375 -34.38 35.69 -17.90
CA LYS A 375 -35.71 35.27 -18.38
C LYS A 375 -36.48 36.49 -18.86
N ILE A 376 -37.09 36.38 -20.03
CA ILE A 376 -38.08 37.34 -20.53
C ILE A 376 -39.32 36.53 -20.89
N LEU A 377 -40.48 36.90 -20.34
CA LEU A 377 -41.77 36.23 -20.60
C LEU A 377 -41.72 34.69 -20.41
N GLY A 378 -40.98 34.22 -19.41
CA GLY A 378 -40.83 32.79 -19.12
C GLY A 378 -39.78 32.05 -19.97
N ILE A 379 -39.26 32.67 -21.02
CA ILE A 379 -38.24 32.10 -21.90
C ILE A 379 -36.85 32.51 -21.40
N CYS A 380 -35.93 31.54 -21.30
CA CYS A 380 -34.56 31.82 -20.95
C CYS A 380 -33.76 32.27 -22.18
N LEU A 381 -33.30 33.52 -22.17
CA LEU A 381 -32.50 34.07 -23.27
C LEU A 381 -31.00 33.82 -23.08
N LYS A 382 -30.56 33.68 -21.83
CA LYS A 382 -29.14 33.53 -21.50
C LYS A 382 -28.93 32.48 -20.44
N TYR A 383 -28.00 31.56 -20.71
CA TYR A 383 -27.62 30.50 -19.80
C TYR A 383 -26.20 30.73 -19.27
N MET A 384 -25.98 30.32 -18.03
CA MET A 384 -24.68 30.17 -17.39
C MET A 384 -24.49 28.71 -17.02
N CYS A 385 -23.23 28.34 -16.80
CA CYS A 385 -22.86 26.99 -16.45
C CYS A 385 -22.55 26.93 -14.96
N CYS A 386 -23.24 26.04 -14.27
CA CYS A 386 -22.88 25.67 -12.92
C CYS A 386 -21.94 24.47 -12.98
N GLU A 387 -20.79 24.55 -12.30
CA GLU A 387 -19.76 23.50 -12.22
C GLU A 387 -20.18 22.24 -11.44
N LEU A 388 -21.48 22.06 -11.23
CA LEU A 388 -22.06 20.94 -10.51
C LEU A 388 -23.06 20.22 -11.42
N ASN A 389 -23.01 18.89 -11.40
CA ASN A 389 -23.95 18.05 -12.14
C ASN A 389 -25.32 18.04 -11.45
N ALA A 390 -26.39 18.12 -12.25
CA ALA A 390 -27.78 18.12 -11.79
C ALA A 390 -28.07 19.14 -10.66
N SER A 391 -27.38 20.28 -10.68
CA SER A 391 -27.47 21.30 -9.64
C SER A 391 -28.81 22.05 -9.66
N VAL A 392 -29.18 22.61 -8.51
CA VAL A 392 -30.30 23.55 -8.40
C VAL A 392 -29.80 24.96 -8.63
N CYS A 393 -30.33 25.61 -9.67
CA CYS A 393 -30.02 26.99 -10.00
C CYS A 393 -30.71 27.95 -9.03
N CYS A 394 -29.93 28.75 -8.30
CA CYS A 394 -30.49 29.69 -7.33
C CYS A 394 -31.17 30.87 -8.01
N LYS A 395 -32.16 31.44 -7.32
CA LYS A 395 -32.94 32.59 -7.83
C LYS A 395 -32.11 33.86 -8.02
N ASP A 396 -30.98 33.95 -7.33
CA ASP A 396 -30.02 35.05 -7.45
C ASP A 396 -29.25 35.07 -8.79
N GLN A 397 -29.42 34.02 -9.62
CA GLN A 397 -28.78 33.88 -10.93
C GLN A 397 -27.25 33.91 -10.88
N ARG A 398 -26.64 33.76 -9.72
CA ARG A 398 -25.18 33.80 -9.54
C ARG A 398 -24.63 32.53 -8.95
N HIS A 399 -25.48 31.82 -8.23
CA HIS A 399 -25.11 30.63 -7.50
C HIS A 399 -25.93 29.42 -7.91
N CYS A 400 -25.36 28.27 -7.61
CA CYS A 400 -26.03 27.00 -7.71
C CYS A 400 -25.68 26.13 -6.50
N CYS A 401 -26.62 25.25 -6.18
CA CYS A 401 -26.49 24.29 -5.11
C CYS A 401 -26.45 22.87 -5.67
N PRO A 402 -25.67 21.96 -5.08
CA PRO A 402 -25.69 20.57 -5.54
C PRO A 402 -27.03 19.91 -5.22
N SER A 403 -27.35 18.85 -5.94
CA SER A 403 -28.66 18.17 -5.86
C SER A 403 -28.99 17.60 -4.48
N ASP A 404 -27.97 17.30 -3.67
CA ASP A 404 -28.09 16.82 -2.29
C ASP A 404 -28.29 17.94 -1.26
N TYR A 405 -28.12 19.21 -1.65
CA TYR A 405 -28.44 20.40 -0.85
C TYR A 405 -29.29 21.40 -1.68
N PRO A 406 -30.51 21.01 -2.11
CA PRO A 406 -31.24 21.70 -3.18
C PRO A 406 -31.80 23.08 -2.80
N ILE A 407 -31.78 23.47 -1.53
CA ILE A 407 -32.41 24.70 -1.06
C ILE A 407 -31.38 25.84 -1.06
N CYS A 408 -31.59 26.84 -1.92
CA CYS A 408 -30.76 28.04 -1.95
C CYS A 408 -31.19 29.05 -0.87
N ASP A 409 -30.34 29.27 0.13
CA ASP A 409 -30.41 30.42 1.05
C ASP A 409 -29.44 31.50 0.55
N SER A 410 -29.89 32.31 -0.41
CA SER A 410 -29.09 33.41 -0.98
C SER A 410 -28.83 34.54 0.02
N GLN A 411 -29.56 34.63 1.15
CA GLN A 411 -29.32 35.66 2.16
C GLN A 411 -28.12 35.32 3.04
N ARG A 412 -27.97 34.03 3.38
CA ARG A 412 -26.85 33.53 4.18
C ARG A 412 -25.73 32.93 3.36
N ASN A 413 -25.88 32.90 2.03
CA ASN A 413 -24.95 32.28 1.10
C ASN A 413 -24.73 30.79 1.42
N LEU A 414 -25.81 30.03 1.54
CA LEU A 414 -25.78 28.61 1.90
C LEU A 414 -26.69 27.76 1.01
N CYS A 415 -26.31 26.50 0.83
CA CYS A 415 -27.14 25.43 0.28
C CYS A 415 -27.58 24.51 1.42
N LEU A 416 -28.87 24.27 1.57
CA LEU A 416 -29.45 23.53 2.70
C LEU A 416 -30.07 22.21 2.24
N LYS A 417 -29.98 21.18 3.09
CA LYS A 417 -30.53 19.84 2.83
C LYS A 417 -32.00 19.69 3.25
N GLN A 418 -32.41 20.35 4.32
CA GLN A 418 -33.80 20.38 4.84
C GLN A 418 -34.07 21.73 5.52
N THR A 419 -35.32 22.20 5.50
CA THR A 419 -35.77 23.36 6.27
C THR A 419 -36.20 22.91 7.68
N GLY A 420 -35.30 22.96 8.67
CA GLY A 420 -35.60 22.59 10.07
C GLY A 420 -34.36 22.52 10.97
N ASN A 421 -34.56 22.33 12.28
CA ASN A 421 -33.60 22.55 13.41
C ASN A 421 -32.29 21.71 13.42
N GLY A 422 -31.94 21.06 12.31
CA GLY A 422 -30.70 20.33 12.10
C GLY A 422 -30.10 20.63 10.73
N THR A 423 -30.06 21.91 10.35
CA THR A 423 -29.66 22.35 9.01
C THR A 423 -28.19 22.04 8.72
N LEU A 424 -27.93 20.95 8.00
CA LEU A 424 -26.66 20.74 7.32
C LEU A 424 -26.58 21.72 6.15
N ALA A 425 -25.53 22.54 6.14
CA ALA A 425 -25.34 23.61 5.17
C ALA A 425 -23.95 23.56 4.55
N ILE A 426 -23.85 23.87 3.27
CA ILE A 426 -22.59 24.02 2.54
C ILE A 426 -22.57 25.34 1.76
N GLN A 427 -21.38 25.79 1.38
CA GLN A 427 -21.24 26.99 0.57
C GLN A 427 -21.67 26.72 -0.88
N PRO A 428 -22.45 27.61 -1.51
CA PRO A 428 -22.84 27.49 -2.91
C PRO A 428 -21.64 27.66 -3.84
N LYS A 429 -21.73 27.07 -5.04
CA LYS A 429 -20.76 27.32 -6.11
C LYS A 429 -21.20 28.51 -6.94
N LYS A 430 -20.23 29.33 -7.36
CA LYS A 430 -20.47 30.42 -8.31
C LYS A 430 -20.61 29.84 -9.71
N ASN A 431 -21.55 30.38 -10.47
CA ASN A 431 -21.67 30.05 -11.88
C ASN A 431 -20.41 30.55 -12.63
N SER A 432 -19.91 29.73 -13.55
CA SER A 432 -18.81 30.10 -14.44
C SER A 432 -19.33 30.93 -15.64
N ARG A 433 -18.42 31.46 -16.48
CA ARG A 433 -18.75 32.39 -17.59
C ARG A 433 -19.89 31.85 -18.49
N PHE A 434 -20.59 32.78 -19.16
CA PHE A 434 -21.74 32.51 -20.03
C PHE A 434 -21.57 31.29 -20.93
N GLY A 435 -22.67 30.55 -21.15
CA GLY A 435 -22.69 29.32 -21.94
C GLY A 435 -21.89 29.46 -23.23
N ARG A 436 -21.04 28.46 -23.50
CA ARG A 436 -20.09 28.51 -24.61
C ARG A 436 -20.88 28.55 -25.92
N SER A 437 -20.66 29.59 -26.71
CA SER A 437 -21.26 29.73 -28.03
C SER A 437 -20.60 28.74 -28.99
N GLY A 438 -21.42 27.96 -29.70
CA GLY A 438 -20.95 27.00 -30.70
C GLY A 438 -20.25 27.68 -31.87
N GLY A 439 -18.94 27.92 -31.74
CA GLY A 439 -18.02 28.18 -32.85
C GLY A 439 -17.36 26.86 -33.24
N GLN A 440 -17.28 26.59 -34.54
CA GLN A 440 -16.69 25.39 -35.14
C GLN A 440 -15.39 24.98 -34.44
N SER A 441 -15.38 23.82 -33.79
CA SER A 441 -14.14 23.13 -33.46
C SER A 441 -13.56 22.60 -34.76
N SER A 442 -12.49 23.23 -35.21
CA SER A 442 -11.53 22.60 -36.12
C SER A 442 -11.18 21.22 -35.56
N LEU A 443 -11.45 20.18 -36.35
CA LEU A 443 -10.76 18.91 -36.30
C LEU A 443 -9.25 19.20 -36.39
N GLN A 444 -8.56 19.19 -35.25
CA GLN A 444 -7.13 18.88 -35.25
C GLN A 444 -7.01 17.40 -34.89
N GLN A 445 -6.76 16.62 -35.95
CA GLN A 445 -6.15 15.30 -35.83
C GLN A 445 -4.80 15.45 -35.14
N GLN A 446 -4.59 14.71 -34.05
CA GLN A 446 -3.41 13.89 -33.81
C GLN A 446 -3.74 12.84 -32.75
#